data_AF-A0A7W1PQR0-F1
#
_entry.id   AF-A0A7W1PQR0-F1
#
_cell.length_a   1.000
_cell.length_b   1.000
_cell.length_c   1.000
_cell.angle_alpha   90.00
_cell.angle_beta   90.00
_cell.angle_gamma   90.00
#
_symmetry.space_group_name_H-M   'P 1'
#
loop_
_entity.id
_entity.type
_entity.pdbx_description
1 polymer ?
#
loop_
_entity_poly.entity_id
_entity_poly.type
_entity_poly.pdbx_seq_one_letter_code
_entity_poly.pdbx_strand_id
1 'polypeptide(L)'
;MDQTNAIRRSLPALLRERDTATLLDLPCGDYGWMRTVDLPVARYIGADLVPEIVEPLAAEFGDAGRQLRVLDLTRDPLPQADLLFCRDCLVHVSFADIRRALENVLRSGIPHMLVTTFPGAEPNEDIVSGDWRVLDLERAPFHLPPPIRILNEGCTESDGVFADKSLGLWRTDALAHLDVA
;
A
#
# COMPACT_ATOMS: atom_id res chain seq x y z
N MET A 1 3.98 -18.95 8.37
CA MET A 1 4.58 -18.30 7.19
C MET A 1 5.06 -16.93 7.61
N ASP A 2 6.33 -16.63 7.33
CA ASP A 2 7.16 -15.55 7.90
C ASP A 2 7.15 -14.28 7.03
N GLN A 3 6.36 -14.25 5.94
CA GLN A 3 6.50 -13.26 4.85
C GLN A 3 6.31 -11.79 5.28
N THR A 4 5.62 -11.54 6.40
CA THR A 4 5.41 -10.19 6.92
C THR A 4 6.44 -9.78 7.97
N ASN A 5 7.33 -10.67 8.43
CA ASN A 5 8.19 -10.37 9.58
C ASN A 5 9.21 -9.26 9.32
N ALA A 6 9.75 -9.15 8.10
CA ALA A 6 10.62 -8.04 7.74
C ALA A 6 9.86 -6.70 7.81
N ILE A 7 8.63 -6.67 7.27
CA ILE A 7 7.78 -5.48 7.27
C ILE A 7 7.28 -5.14 8.68
N ARG A 8 6.88 -6.13 9.48
CA ARG A 8 6.49 -5.94 10.90
C ARG A 8 7.58 -5.29 11.74
N ARG A 9 8.85 -5.59 11.43
CA ARG A 9 10.01 -4.96 12.11
C ARG A 9 10.29 -3.55 11.58
N SER A 10 10.15 -3.33 10.28
CA SER A 10 10.60 -2.11 9.63
C SER A 10 9.55 -1.00 9.59
N LEU A 11 8.27 -1.37 9.50
CA LEU A 11 7.15 -0.43 9.40
C LEU A 11 7.06 0.49 10.63
N PRO A 12 7.09 0.01 11.89
CA PRO A 12 7.08 0.90 13.05
C PRO A 12 8.25 1.88 13.10
N ALA A 13 9.44 1.45 12.68
CA ALA A 13 10.61 2.33 12.62
C ALA A 13 10.39 3.44 11.58
N LEU A 14 9.91 3.07 10.39
CA LEU A 14 9.58 4.04 9.33
C LEU A 14 8.54 5.06 9.79
N LEU A 15 7.46 4.61 10.43
CA LEU A 15 6.39 5.49 10.91
C LEU A 15 6.91 6.52 11.92
N ARG A 16 7.82 6.14 12.82
CA ARG A 16 8.49 7.08 13.75
C ARG A 16 9.40 8.05 13.00
N GLU A 17 10.21 7.57 12.07
CA GLU A 17 11.13 8.41 11.29
C GLU A 17 10.41 9.44 10.41
N ARG A 18 9.14 9.21 10.09
CA ARG A 18 8.29 10.10 9.29
C ARG A 18 7.29 10.90 10.13
N ASP A 19 7.36 10.79 11.46
CA ASP A 19 6.42 11.42 12.39
C ASP A 19 4.94 11.18 11.99
N THR A 20 4.64 9.97 11.52
CA THR A 20 3.30 9.60 11.04
C THR A 20 2.32 9.52 12.20
N ALA A 21 1.32 10.40 12.21
CA ALA A 21 0.27 10.39 13.24
C ALA A 21 -0.94 9.57 12.80
N THR A 22 -1.29 9.60 11.51
CA THR A 22 -2.39 8.83 10.93
C THR A 22 -1.92 7.93 9.80
N LEU A 23 -2.09 6.62 9.98
CA LEU A 23 -1.83 5.60 8.96
C LEU A 23 -3.15 5.18 8.29
N LEU A 24 -3.19 5.22 6.97
CA LEU A 24 -4.22 4.57 6.16
C LEU A 24 -3.64 3.26 5.59
N ASP A 25 -4.17 2.12 6.03
CA ASP A 25 -3.87 0.79 5.48
C ASP A 25 -4.99 0.40 4.49
N LEU A 26 -4.67 0.38 3.19
CA LEU A 26 -5.64 0.15 2.12
C LEU A 26 -4.97 -0.57 0.94
N PRO A 27 -5.30 -1.85 0.67
CA PRO A 27 -6.23 -2.70 1.40
C PRO A 27 -5.65 -3.20 2.73
N CYS A 28 -6.47 -3.20 3.79
CA CYS A 28 -6.07 -3.75 5.09
C CYS A 28 -6.27 -5.26 5.19
N GLY A 29 -6.99 -5.88 4.25
CA GLY A 29 -7.33 -7.30 4.28
C GLY A 29 -7.99 -7.72 5.60
N ASP A 30 -7.63 -8.90 6.09
CA ASP A 30 -8.17 -9.48 7.32
C ASP A 30 -7.65 -8.84 8.62
N TYR A 31 -6.80 -7.82 8.53
CA TYR A 31 -6.14 -7.17 9.66
C TYR A 31 -5.31 -8.13 10.55
N GLY A 32 -5.03 -9.34 10.09
CA GLY A 32 -4.57 -10.46 10.90
C GLY A 32 -3.16 -10.30 11.45
N TRP A 33 -2.21 -9.84 10.62
CA TRP A 33 -0.84 -9.55 11.07
C TRP A 33 -0.69 -8.11 11.55
N MET A 34 -1.39 -7.15 10.93
CA MET A 34 -1.30 -5.74 11.28
C MET A 34 -1.74 -5.47 12.71
N ARG A 35 -2.76 -6.19 13.22
CA ARG A 35 -3.19 -6.14 14.63
C ARG A 35 -2.10 -6.53 15.65
N THR A 36 -1.06 -7.23 15.20
CA THR A 36 0.04 -7.70 16.07
C THR A 36 1.25 -6.77 16.05
N VAL A 37 1.18 -5.69 15.27
CA VAL A 37 2.25 -4.70 15.15
C VAL A 37 1.96 -3.56 16.11
N ASP A 38 2.94 -3.20 16.92
CA ASP A 38 2.90 -1.97 17.70
C ASP A 38 3.14 -0.78 16.76
N LEU A 39 2.05 -0.25 16.21
CA LEU A 39 2.05 0.89 15.32
C LEU A 39 2.11 2.19 16.15
N PRO A 40 3.19 2.99 16.04
CA PRO A 40 3.38 4.18 16.84
C PRO A 40 2.63 5.38 16.23
N VAL A 41 1.32 5.20 15.98
CA VAL A 41 0.43 6.17 15.35
C VAL A 41 -0.71 6.52 16.28
N ALA A 42 -1.18 7.77 16.24
CA ALA A 42 -2.34 8.20 17.01
C ALA A 42 -3.65 7.65 16.42
N ARG A 43 -3.69 7.47 15.09
CA ARG A 43 -4.86 6.96 14.38
C ARG A 43 -4.46 5.93 13.32
N TYR A 44 -5.18 4.83 13.32
CA TYR A 44 -5.14 3.81 12.28
C TYR A 44 -6.48 3.80 11.55
N ILE A 45 -6.43 3.82 10.23
CA ILE A 45 -7.59 3.62 9.36
C ILE A 45 -7.29 2.41 8.48
N GLY A 46 -7.93 1.28 8.76
CA GLY A 46 -7.91 0.13 7.86
C GLY A 46 -9.10 0.22 6.91
N ALA A 47 -8.87 0.00 5.63
CA ALA A 47 -9.96 -0.05 4.67
C ALA A 47 -9.73 -1.11 3.60
N ASP A 48 -10.82 -1.65 3.07
CA ASP A 48 -10.80 -2.62 1.99
C ASP A 48 -12.06 -2.41 1.13
N LEU A 49 -12.02 -2.88 -0.11
CA LEU A 49 -13.15 -2.80 -1.03
C LEU A 49 -14.26 -3.80 -0.65
N VAL A 50 -13.92 -4.91 0.02
CA VAL A 50 -14.84 -6.02 0.30
C VAL A 50 -15.53 -5.82 1.66
N PRO A 51 -16.85 -5.51 1.70
CA PRO A 51 -17.58 -5.29 2.96
C PRO A 51 -17.53 -6.47 3.91
N GLU A 52 -17.61 -7.69 3.37
CA GLU A 52 -17.63 -8.93 4.14
C GLU A 52 -16.33 -9.17 4.92
N ILE A 53 -15.22 -8.54 4.49
CA ILE A 53 -13.95 -8.57 5.22
C ILE A 53 -13.95 -7.51 6.32
N VAL A 54 -14.39 -6.28 6.01
CA VAL A 54 -14.15 -5.12 6.88
C VAL A 54 -15.24 -4.88 7.91
N GLU A 55 -16.50 -5.13 7.59
CA GLU A 55 -17.60 -4.88 8.53
C GLU A 55 -17.48 -5.68 9.83
N PRO A 56 -17.12 -6.98 9.83
CA PRO A 56 -16.87 -7.72 11.06
C PRO A 56 -15.68 -7.15 11.85
N LEU A 57 -14.60 -6.75 11.15
CA LEU A 57 -13.42 -6.17 11.78
C LEU A 57 -13.74 -4.81 12.43
N ALA A 58 -14.59 -4.01 11.81
CA ALA A 58 -15.06 -2.74 12.39
C ALA A 58 -15.83 -2.96 13.68
N ALA A 59 -16.68 -3.99 13.75
CA ALA A 59 -17.44 -4.32 14.94
C ALA A 59 -16.56 -4.89 16.07
N GLU A 60 -15.59 -5.74 15.73
CA GLU A 60 -14.73 -6.41 16.71
C GLU A 60 -13.57 -5.52 17.19
N PHE A 61 -12.95 -4.77 16.28
CA PHE A 61 -11.73 -4.03 16.54
C PHE A 61 -11.88 -2.52 16.46
N GLY A 62 -13.01 -1.94 16.06
CA GLY A 62 -13.17 -0.48 16.03
C GLY A 62 -13.01 0.17 17.42
N ASP A 63 -12.28 1.28 17.50
CA ASP A 63 -12.17 2.11 18.72
C ASP A 63 -11.87 3.60 18.38
N ALA A 64 -11.56 4.42 19.39
CA ALA A 64 -11.29 5.85 19.20
C ALA A 64 -10.03 6.14 18.34
N GLY A 65 -9.03 5.26 18.38
CA GLY A 65 -7.80 5.35 17.62
C GLY A 65 -7.79 4.47 16.37
N ARG A 66 -8.73 3.54 16.22
CA ARG A 66 -8.78 2.57 15.12
C ARG A 66 -10.13 2.56 14.42
N GLN A 67 -10.12 2.83 13.12
CA GLN A 67 -11.30 2.80 12.27
C GLN A 67 -11.12 1.77 11.16
N LEU A 68 -12.11 0.90 10.98
CA LEU A 68 -12.19 -0.01 9.84
C LEU A 68 -13.40 0.39 8.98
N ARG A 69 -13.23 0.50 7.66
CA ARG A 69 -14.32 0.94 6.76
C ARG A 69 -14.17 0.42 5.34
N VAL A 70 -15.29 0.26 4.65
CA VAL A 70 -15.28 -0.05 3.21
C VAL A 70 -14.80 1.17 2.43
N LEU A 71 -13.82 0.98 1.54
CA LEU A 71 -13.28 2.06 0.71
C LEU A 71 -12.67 1.50 -0.58
N ASP A 72 -13.02 2.09 -1.71
CA ASP A 72 -12.40 1.80 -2.99
C ASP A 72 -11.26 2.80 -3.29
N LEU A 73 -10.02 2.28 -3.34
CA LEU A 73 -8.80 3.04 -3.61
C LEU A 73 -8.85 3.81 -4.95
N THR A 74 -9.61 3.33 -5.95
CA THR A 74 -9.60 3.90 -7.30
C THR A 74 -10.59 5.04 -7.49
N ARG A 75 -11.54 5.24 -6.58
CA ARG A 75 -12.68 6.14 -6.81
C ARG A 75 -13.15 6.91 -5.59
N ASP A 76 -13.16 6.30 -4.42
CA ASP A 76 -13.74 6.93 -3.24
C ASP A 76 -12.79 7.98 -2.66
N PRO A 77 -13.28 9.08 -2.06
CA PRO A 77 -12.43 10.04 -1.37
C PRO A 77 -11.64 9.37 -0.23
N LEU A 78 -10.30 9.43 -0.32
CA LEU A 78 -9.45 8.90 0.74
C LEU A 78 -9.49 9.80 1.99
N PRO A 79 -9.44 9.22 3.20
CA PRO A 79 -9.41 10.00 4.43
C PRO A 79 -8.10 10.77 4.54
N GLN A 80 -8.11 11.84 5.33
CA GLN A 80 -6.87 12.51 5.71
C GLN A 80 -5.98 11.54 6.48
N ALA A 81 -4.75 11.38 6.01
CA ALA A 81 -3.71 10.54 6.59
C ALA A 81 -2.33 11.09 6.23
N ASP A 82 -1.31 10.75 7.02
CA ASP A 82 0.07 11.17 6.74
C ASP A 82 0.81 10.15 5.87
N LEU A 83 0.34 8.89 5.87
CA LEU A 83 0.89 7.81 5.06
C LEU A 83 -0.21 6.85 4.61
N LEU A 84 -0.24 6.55 3.31
CA LEU A 84 -0.96 5.41 2.74
C LEU A 84 -0.02 4.20 2.71
N PHE A 85 -0.42 3.10 3.32
CA PHE A 85 0.20 1.80 3.19
C PHE A 85 -0.69 0.94 2.29
N CYS A 86 -0.15 0.54 1.13
CA CYS A 86 -0.87 -0.17 0.09
C CYS A 86 -0.07 -1.40 -0.34
N ARG A 87 -0.15 -2.46 0.48
CA ARG A 87 0.57 -3.70 0.24
C ARG A 87 -0.30 -4.67 -0.57
N ASP A 88 0.31 -5.33 -1.55
CA ASP A 88 -0.30 -6.40 -2.36
C ASP A 88 -1.65 -6.01 -2.98
N CYS A 89 -1.75 -4.78 -3.49
CA CYS A 89 -2.96 -4.28 -4.15
C CYS A 89 -2.76 -3.99 -5.62
N LEU A 90 -1.80 -3.10 -5.95
CA LEU A 90 -1.59 -2.66 -7.34
C LEU A 90 -1.17 -3.79 -8.28
N VAL A 91 -0.52 -4.82 -7.73
CA VAL A 91 -0.16 -6.06 -8.43
C VAL A 91 -1.37 -6.82 -8.99
N HIS A 92 -2.57 -6.58 -8.43
CA HIS A 92 -3.81 -7.26 -8.80
C HIS A 92 -4.74 -6.46 -9.72
N VAL A 93 -4.35 -5.24 -10.11
CA VAL A 93 -5.24 -4.37 -10.89
C VAL A 93 -4.60 -3.90 -12.20
N SER A 94 -5.46 -3.65 -13.18
CA SER A 94 -5.07 -3.17 -14.51
C SER A 94 -4.30 -1.84 -14.46
N PHE A 95 -3.58 -1.50 -15.52
CA PHE A 95 -2.92 -0.20 -15.66
C PHE A 95 -3.91 0.96 -15.52
N ALA A 96 -5.13 0.81 -16.04
CA ALA A 96 -6.16 1.83 -15.91
C ALA A 96 -6.59 2.04 -14.44
N ASP A 97 -6.71 0.96 -13.66
CA ASP A 97 -7.01 1.04 -12.23
C ASP A 97 -5.85 1.59 -11.41
N ILE A 98 -4.60 1.23 -11.74
CA ILE A 98 -3.43 1.80 -11.07
C ILE A 98 -3.38 3.31 -11.31
N ARG A 99 -3.60 3.77 -12.54
CA ARG A 99 -3.69 5.19 -12.86
C ARG A 99 -4.74 5.90 -12.00
N ARG A 100 -5.96 5.36 -11.94
CA ARG A 100 -7.04 5.88 -11.07
C ARG A 100 -6.64 5.91 -9.59
N ALA A 101 -5.99 4.86 -9.09
CA ALA A 101 -5.51 4.80 -7.73
C ALA A 101 -4.49 5.90 -7.44
N LEU A 102 -3.48 6.07 -8.29
CA LEU A 102 -2.46 7.11 -8.15
C LEU A 102 -3.06 8.53 -8.20
N GLU A 103 -3.99 8.77 -9.13
CA GLU A 103 -4.74 10.04 -9.19
C GLU A 103 -5.54 10.31 -7.92
N ASN A 104 -6.20 9.27 -7.37
CA ASN A 104 -6.96 9.42 -6.13
C ASN A 104 -6.06 9.71 -4.93
N VAL A 105 -4.89 9.08 -4.86
CA VAL A 105 -3.85 9.37 -3.86
C VAL A 105 -3.38 10.82 -3.98
N LEU A 106 -3.07 11.29 -5.20
CA LEU A 106 -2.70 12.69 -5.44
C LEU A 106 -3.80 13.66 -4.98
N ARG A 107 -5.06 13.38 -5.35
CA ARG A 107 -6.23 14.18 -4.98
C ARG A 107 -6.47 14.22 -3.47
N SER A 108 -6.12 13.17 -2.74
CA SER A 108 -6.34 13.08 -1.29
C SER A 108 -5.46 14.02 -0.46
N GLY A 109 -4.32 14.44 -1.01
CA GLY A 109 -3.31 15.22 -0.30
C GLY A 109 -2.50 14.42 0.74
N ILE A 110 -2.65 13.09 0.81
CA ILE A 110 -1.79 12.25 1.65
C ILE A 110 -0.34 12.44 1.17
N PRO A 111 0.62 12.81 2.04
CA PRO A 111 1.95 13.22 1.60
C PRO A 111 2.89 12.06 1.24
N HIS A 112 2.65 10.86 1.79
CA HIS A 112 3.48 9.68 1.53
C HIS A 112 2.64 8.46 1.17
N MET A 113 3.16 7.64 0.26
CA MET A 113 2.63 6.30 0.00
C MET A 113 3.74 5.26 0.09
N LEU A 114 3.42 4.13 0.71
CA LEU A 114 4.26 2.95 0.85
C LEU A 114 3.57 1.79 0.13
N VAL A 115 4.08 1.40 -1.04
CA VAL A 115 3.35 0.55 -2.00
C VAL A 115 4.22 -0.62 -2.48
N THR A 116 3.62 -1.78 -2.73
CA THR A 116 4.35 -2.96 -3.23
C THR A 116 4.98 -2.69 -4.60
N THR A 117 6.24 -3.06 -4.77
CA THR A 117 6.97 -3.03 -6.03
C THR A 117 8.06 -4.11 -6.11
N PHE A 118 8.53 -4.39 -7.32
CA PHE A 118 9.54 -5.41 -7.64
C PHE A 118 10.67 -4.73 -8.46
N PRO A 119 11.65 -4.07 -7.81
CA PRO A 119 12.64 -3.27 -8.51
C PRO A 119 13.54 -4.11 -9.41
N GLY A 120 13.64 -3.73 -10.69
CA GLY A 120 14.52 -4.41 -11.64
C GLY A 120 13.90 -5.65 -12.31
N ALA A 121 12.60 -5.86 -12.12
CA ALA A 121 11.84 -6.88 -12.84
C ALA A 121 11.75 -6.62 -14.36
N GLU A 122 11.28 -7.64 -15.09
CA GLU A 122 10.90 -7.56 -16.50
C GLU A 122 9.90 -6.41 -16.77
N PRO A 123 9.72 -5.95 -18.02
CA PRO A 123 8.76 -4.90 -18.35
C PRO A 123 7.36 -5.19 -17.80
N ASN A 124 6.69 -4.16 -17.27
CA ASN A 124 5.32 -4.34 -16.78
C ASN A 124 4.38 -4.72 -17.93
N GLU A 125 3.60 -5.77 -17.73
CA GLU A 125 2.49 -6.14 -18.60
C GLU A 125 1.16 -5.68 -17.99
N ASP A 126 0.17 -5.36 -18.83
CA ASP A 126 -1.18 -5.07 -18.33
C ASP A 126 -1.93 -6.37 -18.06
N ILE A 127 -2.89 -6.32 -17.13
CA ILE A 127 -3.71 -7.47 -16.73
C ILE A 127 -5.18 -7.07 -16.60
N VAL A 128 -6.05 -8.08 -16.58
CA VAL A 128 -7.42 -7.89 -16.13
C VAL A 128 -7.41 -7.76 -14.59
N SER A 129 -8.10 -6.77 -14.05
CA SER A 129 -8.19 -6.59 -12.59
C SER A 129 -8.77 -7.84 -11.92
N GLY A 130 -8.07 -8.35 -10.91
CA GLY A 130 -8.31 -9.64 -10.27
C GLY A 130 -7.21 -10.67 -10.51
N ASP A 131 -6.44 -10.55 -11.61
CA ASP A 131 -5.25 -11.37 -11.85
C ASP A 131 -4.08 -10.94 -10.95
N TRP A 132 -2.86 -11.42 -11.20
CA TRP A 132 -1.67 -11.04 -10.45
C TRP A 132 -0.44 -10.93 -11.36
N ARG A 133 0.45 -9.98 -11.06
CA ARG A 133 1.75 -9.82 -11.72
C ARG A 133 2.81 -9.17 -10.83
N VAL A 134 4.08 -9.34 -11.21
CA VAL A 134 5.16 -8.46 -10.74
C VAL A 134 4.99 -7.06 -11.33
N LEU A 135 5.34 -6.05 -10.56
CA LEU A 135 5.10 -4.64 -10.90
C LEU A 135 6.26 -3.76 -10.43
N ASP A 136 7.03 -3.23 -11.38
CA ASP A 136 8.05 -2.21 -11.12
C ASP A 136 7.48 -0.82 -11.41
N LEU A 137 7.19 -0.06 -10.35
CA LEU A 137 6.56 1.26 -10.48
C LEU A 137 7.52 2.31 -11.08
N GLU A 138 8.83 2.08 -11.07
CA GLU A 138 9.81 2.96 -11.72
C GLU A 138 9.84 2.75 -13.25
N ARG A 139 9.26 1.66 -13.75
CA ARG A 139 9.23 1.31 -15.18
C ARG A 139 7.96 1.78 -15.87
N ALA A 140 7.99 1.72 -17.20
CA ALA A 140 6.82 1.97 -18.02
C ALA A 140 5.66 1.06 -17.60
N PRO A 141 4.40 1.52 -17.63
CA PRO A 141 3.97 2.86 -18.06
C PRO A 141 3.94 3.91 -16.93
N PHE A 142 4.34 3.57 -15.71
CA PHE A 142 4.13 4.43 -14.53
C PHE A 142 5.24 5.43 -14.30
N HIS A 143 6.49 5.05 -14.57
CA HIS A 143 7.66 5.94 -14.52
C HIS A 143 7.76 6.75 -13.21
N LEU A 144 7.39 6.15 -12.07
CA LEU A 144 7.58 6.81 -10.79
C LEU A 144 9.07 7.13 -10.60
N PRO A 145 9.42 8.24 -9.91
CA PRO A 145 10.81 8.49 -9.55
C PRO A 145 11.32 7.37 -8.62
N PRO A 146 12.64 7.25 -8.42
CA PRO A 146 13.17 6.31 -7.46
C PRO A 146 12.56 6.49 -6.07
N PRO A 147 12.17 5.41 -5.36
CA PRO A 147 11.61 5.52 -4.03
C PRO A 147 12.63 6.10 -3.05
N ILE A 148 12.13 6.89 -2.09
CA ILE A 148 12.92 7.49 -1.02
C ILE A 148 13.51 6.39 -0.11
N ARG A 149 12.79 5.27 0.01
CA ARG A 149 13.23 4.09 0.73
C ARG A 149 12.56 2.84 0.17
N ILE A 150 13.29 1.73 0.18
CA ILE A 150 12.79 0.38 -0.09
C ILE A 150 12.77 -0.41 1.21
N LEU A 151 11.65 -1.07 1.53
CA LEU A 151 11.55 -2.10 2.57
C LEU A 151 11.39 -3.45 1.87
N ASN A 152 12.47 -4.23 1.78
CA ASN A 152 12.42 -5.57 1.21
C ASN A 152 11.70 -6.53 2.15
N GLU A 153 10.73 -7.31 1.65
CA GLU A 153 9.92 -8.24 2.46
C GLU A 153 10.70 -9.50 2.86
N GLY A 154 11.79 -9.80 2.17
CA GLY A 154 12.53 -11.05 2.30
C GLY A 154 11.69 -12.24 1.84
N CYS A 155 10.88 -12.05 0.80
CA CYS A 155 9.89 -13.03 0.38
C CYS A 155 10.56 -14.35 0.00
N THR A 156 10.16 -15.43 0.67
CA THR A 156 10.69 -16.78 0.45
C THR A 156 9.71 -17.65 -0.34
N GLU A 157 8.61 -17.08 -0.84
CA GLU A 157 7.63 -17.80 -1.65
C GLU A 157 8.23 -18.21 -3.00
N SER A 158 7.70 -19.29 -3.59
CA SER A 158 8.15 -19.83 -4.89
C SER A 158 9.67 -20.05 -4.95
N ASP A 159 10.26 -20.66 -3.92
CA ASP A 159 11.70 -20.91 -3.80
C ASP A 159 12.57 -19.63 -3.91
N GLY A 160 12.04 -18.48 -3.49
CA GLY A 160 12.76 -17.21 -3.48
C GLY A 160 12.74 -16.45 -4.81
N VAL A 161 11.89 -16.87 -5.76
CA VAL A 161 11.70 -16.19 -7.06
C VAL A 161 11.29 -14.72 -6.90
N PHE A 162 10.66 -14.37 -5.78
CA PHE A 162 10.19 -13.00 -5.49
C PHE A 162 10.99 -12.31 -4.38
N ALA A 163 12.28 -12.66 -4.21
CA ALA A 163 13.12 -12.08 -3.16
C ALA A 163 13.29 -10.56 -3.25
N ASP A 164 13.00 -9.97 -4.41
CA ASP A 164 12.98 -8.54 -4.68
C ASP A 164 11.69 -7.84 -4.25
N LYS A 165 10.62 -8.60 -3.92
CA LYS A 165 9.35 -8.07 -3.43
C LYS A 165 9.59 -7.11 -2.28
N SER A 166 9.18 -5.88 -2.50
CA SER A 166 9.48 -4.77 -1.61
C SER A 166 8.30 -3.82 -1.48
N LEU A 167 8.34 -2.99 -0.45
CA LEU A 167 7.51 -1.81 -0.34
C LEU A 167 8.37 -0.57 -0.62
N GLY A 168 8.03 0.18 -1.66
CA GLY A 168 8.67 1.45 -1.98
C GLY A 168 7.94 2.62 -1.33
N LEU A 169 8.69 3.53 -0.73
CA LEU A 169 8.19 4.77 -0.15
C LEU A 169 8.37 5.91 -1.14
N TRP A 170 7.28 6.57 -1.51
CA TRP A 170 7.29 7.78 -2.33
C TRP A 170 6.63 8.94 -1.60
N ARG A 171 7.11 10.15 -1.91
CA ARG A 171 6.32 11.37 -1.70
C ARG A 171 5.31 11.48 -2.83
N THR A 172 4.07 11.79 -2.49
CA THR A 172 2.98 11.88 -3.47
C THR A 172 3.14 13.08 -4.38
N ASP A 173 3.65 14.21 -3.88
CA ASP A 173 3.91 15.40 -4.70
C ASP A 173 4.96 15.17 -5.80
N ALA A 174 5.89 14.24 -5.58
CA ALA A 174 6.86 13.82 -6.58
C ALA A 174 6.20 13.06 -7.74
N LEU A 175 4.94 12.64 -7.63
CA LEU A 175 4.20 11.93 -8.67
C LEU A 175 3.35 12.88 -9.54
N ALA A 176 3.25 14.16 -9.17
CA ALA A 176 2.34 15.12 -9.82
C ALA A 176 2.72 15.48 -11.28
N HIS A 177 3.93 15.14 -11.70
CA HIS A 177 4.41 15.35 -13.08
C HIS A 177 4.14 14.16 -14.00
N LEU A 178 3.60 13.07 -13.45
CA LEU A 178 3.17 11.94 -14.26
C LEU A 178 1.94 12.42 -15.02
N ASP A 179 2.06 12.55 -16.34
CA ASP A 179 0.90 12.59 -17.21
C ASP A 179 0.19 11.25 -17.02
N VAL A 180 -0.77 11.20 -16.08
CA VAL A 180 -1.65 10.04 -15.86
C VAL A 180 -2.73 9.98 -16.96
N ALA A 181 -2.45 10.57 -18.13
CA ALA A 181 -3.30 10.63 -19.31
C ALA A 181 -3.28 9.32 -20.12
#